data_AF-A0A3M2X4W6-F1
#
_entry.id   AF-A0A3M2X4W6-F1
#
_cell.length_a   1.000
_cell.length_b   1.000
_cell.length_c   1.000
_cell.angle_alpha   90.00
_cell.angle_beta   90.00
_cell.angle_gamma   90.00
#
_symmetry.space_group_name_H-M   'P 1'
#
loop_
_entity.id
_entity.type
_entity.pdbx_description
1 polymer ?
#
loop_
_entity_poly.entity_id
_entity_poly.type
_entity_poly.pdbx_seq_one_letter_code
_entity_poly.pdbx_strand_id
1 'polypeptide(L)'
;TRIFLGLGSNIERERHLHAGLDALDGFLSDISCSPVFESHAVGIKSGPFFNLVVSALTDLPLTELDRRLKFIEADNGRYAPDRVR
;
A
#
# COMPACT_ATOMS: atom_id res chain seq x y z
N THR A 1 8.87 10.45 -13.44
CA THR A 1 9.90 9.97 -12.49
C THR A 1 9.62 8.55 -12.06
N ARG A 2 10.64 7.68 -11.97
CA ARG A 2 10.52 6.31 -11.45
C ARG A 2 10.45 6.32 -9.92
N ILE A 3 9.49 5.58 -9.36
CA ILE A 3 9.30 5.41 -7.91
C ILE A 3 9.20 3.93 -7.53
N PHE A 4 9.43 3.66 -6.25
CA PHE A 4 9.24 2.35 -5.64
C PHE A 4 8.41 2.53 -4.36
N LEU A 5 7.32 1.78 -4.24
CA LEU A 5 6.41 1.82 -3.10
C LEU A 5 6.36 0.46 -2.41
N GLY A 6 6.47 0.45 -1.08
CA GLY A 6 6.21 -0.73 -0.27
C GLY A 6 4.75 -0.80 0.12
N LEU A 7 4.09 -1.91 -0.21
CA LEU A 7 2.70 -2.19 0.18
C LEU A 7 2.70 -3.33 1.19
N GLY A 8 1.83 -3.23 2.19
CA GLY A 8 1.72 -4.23 3.24
C GLY A 8 0.35 -4.24 3.90
N SER A 9 -0.21 -5.43 4.11
CA SER A 9 -1.44 -5.61 4.87
C SER A 9 -1.41 -6.86 5.74
N ASN A 10 -1.94 -6.77 6.97
CA ASN A 10 -2.11 -7.88 7.91
C ASN A 10 -3.59 -8.18 8.24
N ILE A 11 -4.53 -7.39 7.72
CA ILE A 11 -5.98 -7.54 7.91
C ILE A 11 -6.63 -7.56 6.53
N GLU A 12 -7.55 -8.49 6.27
CA GLU A 12 -8.19 -8.67 4.94
C GLU A 12 -7.17 -8.48 3.80
N ARG A 13 -6.03 -9.16 3.93
CA ARG A 13 -4.75 -8.80 3.31
C ARG A 13 -4.86 -8.68 1.79
N GLU A 14 -5.45 -9.67 1.16
CA GLU A 14 -5.68 -9.70 -0.29
C GLU A 14 -6.60 -8.54 -0.72
N ARG A 15 -7.74 -8.38 -0.06
CA ARG A 15 -8.70 -7.31 -0.36
C ARG A 15 -8.06 -5.92 -0.30
N HIS A 16 -7.33 -5.62 0.77
CA HIS A 16 -6.68 -4.32 0.92
C HIS A 16 -5.51 -4.12 -0.04
N LEU A 17 -4.75 -5.18 -0.36
CA LEU A 17 -3.70 -5.07 -1.37
C LEU A 17 -4.28 -4.83 -2.76
N HIS A 18 -5.34 -5.53 -3.15
CA HIS A 18 -6.05 -5.29 -4.42
C HIS A 18 -6.61 -3.87 -4.49
N ALA A 19 -7.35 -3.42 -3.48
CA ALA A 19 -7.90 -2.07 -3.46
C ALA A 19 -6.81 -0.98 -3.51
N GLY A 20 -5.68 -1.20 -2.84
CA GLY A 20 -4.53 -0.30 -2.93
C GLY A 20 -3.92 -0.26 -4.34
N LEU A 21 -3.74 -1.42 -4.97
CA LEU A 21 -3.21 -1.52 -6.35
C LEU A 21 -4.16 -0.88 -7.36
N ASP A 22 -5.46 -1.13 -7.27
CA ASP A 22 -6.47 -0.51 -8.15
C ASP A 22 -6.46 1.02 -8.02
N ALA A 23 -6.31 1.55 -6.81
CA ALA A 23 -6.22 2.99 -6.58
C ALA A 23 -4.93 3.61 -7.15
N LEU A 24 -3.81 2.88 -7.07
CA LEU A 24 -2.53 3.30 -7.65
C LEU A 24 -2.58 3.31 -9.19
N ASP A 25 -3.22 2.31 -9.81
CA ASP A 25 -3.41 2.23 -11.26
C ASP A 25 -4.21 3.41 -11.83
N GLY A 26 -5.05 4.04 -11.00
CA GLY A 26 -5.80 5.24 -11.38
C GLY A 26 -4.95 6.50 -11.64
N PHE A 27 -3.69 6.55 -11.23
CA PHE A 27 -2.85 7.75 -11.44
C PHE A 27 -1.35 7.49 -11.65
N LEU A 28 -0.88 6.25 -11.54
CA LEU A 28 0.48 5.86 -11.90
C LEU A 28 0.48 5.18 -13.26
N SER A 29 1.65 5.14 -13.90
CA SER A 29 1.85 4.44 -15.16
C SER A 29 3.00 3.45 -15.07
N ASP A 30 3.05 2.48 -15.99
CA ASP A 30 4.12 1.46 -16.04
C ASP A 30 4.30 0.74 -14.69
N ILE A 31 3.17 0.33 -14.10
CA ILE A 31 3.12 -0.40 -12.84
C ILE A 31 3.66 -1.83 -13.05
N SER A 32 4.58 -2.23 -12.19
CA SER A 32 5.06 -3.60 -12.06
C SER A 32 5.16 -3.97 -10.59
N CYS A 33 4.68 -5.17 -10.26
CA CYS A 33 4.65 -5.69 -8.90
C CYS A 33 5.70 -6.79 -8.71
N SER A 34 6.36 -6.80 -7.56
CA SER A 34 7.08 -7.98 -7.10
C SER A 34 6.10 -9.12 -6.77
N PRO A 35 6.59 -10.36 -6.60
CA PRO A 35 5.83 -11.37 -5.88
C PRO A 35 5.39 -10.86 -4.49
N VAL A 36 4.30 -11.43 -3.98
CA VAL A 36 3.85 -11.21 -2.61
C VAL A 36 4.61 -12.12 -1.67
N PHE A 37 5.06 -11.59 -0.54
CA PHE A 37 5.73 -12.33 0.52
C PHE A 37 4.93 -12.25 1.81
N GLU A 38 4.78 -13.39 2.50
CA GLU A 38 4.24 -13.41 3.85
C GLU A 38 5.36 -13.29 4.88
N SER A 39 5.21 -12.39 5.85
CA SER A 39 6.20 -12.19 6.92
C SER A 39 5.54 -11.91 8.28
N HIS A 40 6.24 -12.28 9.34
CA HIS A 40 5.82 -11.91 10.71
C HIS A 40 5.81 -10.39 10.90
N ALA A 41 4.92 -9.93 11.78
CA ALA A 41 4.92 -8.54 12.20
C ALA A 41 6.20 -8.23 13.01
N VAL A 42 6.82 -7.09 12.73
CA VAL A 42 8.01 -6.61 13.44
C VAL A 42 7.63 -5.42 14.30
N GLY A 43 7.92 -5.49 15.60
CA GLY A 43 7.68 -4.38 16.54
C GLY A 43 6.23 -4.19 17.01
N ILE A 44 5.29 -5.02 16.55
CA ILE A 44 3.87 -5.00 16.98
C ILE A 44 3.33 -6.41 17.18
N LYS A 45 2.33 -6.59 18.05
CA LYS A 45 1.63 -7.86 18.24
C LYS A 45 0.44 -7.93 17.27
N SER A 46 0.69 -8.44 16.06
CA SER A 46 -0.37 -8.63 15.06
C SER A 46 -0.14 -9.89 14.22
N GLY A 47 -1.13 -10.23 13.39
CA GLY A 47 -1.02 -11.33 12.42
C GLY A 47 0.06 -11.07 11.35
N PRO A 48 0.44 -12.11 10.59
CA PRO A 48 1.43 -11.98 9.52
C PRO A 48 0.95 -11.04 8.41
N PHE A 49 1.89 -10.29 7.86
CA PHE A 49 1.67 -9.38 6.76
C PHE A 49 1.90 -10.07 5.42
N PHE A 50 1.08 -9.72 4.42
CA PHE A 50 1.47 -9.81 3.02
C PHE A 50 2.15 -8.49 2.63
N ASN A 51 3.34 -8.58 2.05
CA ASN A 51 4.14 -7.45 1.60
C ASN A 51 4.55 -7.62 0.13
N LEU A 52 4.60 -6.53 -0.60
CA LEU A 52 5.14 -6.46 -1.96
C LEU A 52 5.74 -5.08 -2.23
N VAL A 53 6.51 -4.99 -3.31
CA VAL A 53 7.05 -3.73 -3.84
C VAL A 53 6.42 -3.45 -5.20
N VAL A 54 6.00 -2.20 -5.40
CA VAL A 54 5.51 -1.67 -6.67
C VAL A 54 6.55 -0.73 -7.26
N SER A 55 6.95 -0.97 -8.51
CA SER A 55 7.67 -0.02 -9.36
C SER A 55 6.68 0.68 -10.28
N ALA A 56 6.78 2.00 -10.43
CA ALA A 56 5.91 2.75 -11.32
C ALA A 56 6.54 4.07 -11.77
N LEU A 57 5.95 4.70 -12.78
CA LEU A 57 6.22 6.06 -13.19
C LEU A 57 5.14 7.01 -12.66
N THR A 58 5.57 8.19 -12.23
CA THR A 58 4.69 9.28 -11.81
C THR A 58 5.20 10.62 -12.32
N ASP A 59 4.29 11.52 -12.67
CA ASP A 59 4.57 12.93 -12.97
C ASP A 59 4.22 13.86 -11.80
N LEU A 60 3.77 13.29 -10.69
CA LEU A 60 3.43 14.04 -9.49
C LEU A 60 4.69 14.49 -8.74
N PRO A 61 4.70 15.73 -8.19
CA PRO A 61 5.65 16.10 -7.16
C PRO A 61 5.54 15.17 -5.95
N LEU A 62 6.67 14.95 -5.25
CA LEU A 62 6.74 14.05 -4.10
C LEU A 62 5.66 14.36 -3.03
N THR A 63 5.42 15.65 -2.77
CA THR A 63 4.43 16.09 -1.77
C THR A 63 3.00 15.74 -2.15
N GLU A 64 2.67 15.76 -3.45
CA GLU A 64 1.35 15.38 -3.94
C GLU A 64 1.18 13.85 -3.96
N LEU A 65 2.24 13.11 -4.33
CA LEU A 65 2.26 11.66 -4.24
C LEU A 65 2.01 11.20 -2.79
N ASP A 66 2.74 11.74 -1.81
CA ASP A 66 2.57 11.41 -0.38
C ASP A 66 1.13 11.65 0.11
N ARG A 67 0.51 12.76 -0.30
CA ARG A 67 -0.89 13.05 0.03
C ARG A 67 -1.84 12.00 -0.54
N ARG A 68 -1.70 11.65 -1.82
CA ARG A 68 -2.55 10.64 -2.46
C ARG A 68 -2.40 9.27 -1.82
N LEU A 69 -1.19 8.87 -1.46
CA LEU A 69 -0.96 7.60 -0.75
C LEU A 69 -1.67 7.58 0.62
N LYS A 70 -1.63 8.68 1.38
CA LYS A 70 -2.37 8.81 2.65
C LYS A 70 -3.88 8.77 2.46
N PHE A 71 -4.40 9.32 1.37
CA PHE A 71 -5.83 9.20 1.03
C PHE A 71 -6.21 7.75 0.73
N ILE A 72 -5.41 7.02 -0.05
CA ILE A 72 -5.64 5.58 -0.29
C ILE A 72 -5.67 4.81 1.02
N GLU A 73 -4.71 5.07 1.92
CA GLU A 73 -4.69 4.43 3.24
C GLU A 73 -5.94 4.75 4.07
N ALA A 74 -6.40 6.00 4.04
CA ALA A 74 -7.61 6.42 4.76
C ALA A 74 -8.88 5.76 4.20
N ASP A 75 -9.03 5.73 2.87
CA ASP A 75 -10.16 5.10 2.18
C ASP A 75 -10.22 3.59 2.43
N ASN A 76 -9.05 2.97 2.67
CA ASN A 76 -8.92 1.56 3.07
C ASN A 76 -8.91 1.35 4.60
N GLY A 77 -9.42 2.31 5.37
CA GLY A 77 -9.71 2.12 6.79
C GLY A 77 -8.48 2.14 7.71
N ARG A 78 -7.31 2.59 7.24
CA ARG A 78 -6.09 2.62 8.08
C ARG A 78 -6.24 3.47 9.33
N TYR A 79 -7.14 4.45 9.31
CA TYR A 79 -7.47 5.36 10.43
C TYR A 79 -8.84 5.09 11.07
N ALA A 80 -9.46 3.94 10.82
CA ALA A 80 -10.74 3.60 11.45
C ALA A 80 -10.57 3.52 12.99
N PRO A 81 -11.50 4.09 13.78
CA PRO A 81 -11.38 4.19 15.24
C PRO A 81 -11.28 2.83 15.95
N ASP A 82 -11.78 1.75 15.35
CA ASP A 82 -11.80 0.41 15.93
C ASP A 82 -10.54 -0.43 15.61
N ARG A 83 -9.51 0.17 15.01
CA ARG A 83 -8.31 -0.54 14.62
C ARG A 83 -7.43 -0.84 15.84
N VAL A 84 -7.48 -2.08 16.32
CA VAL A 84 -6.52 -2.59 17.32
C VAL A 84 -5.13 -2.61 16.68
N ARG A 85 -4.20 -1.81 17.24
CA ARG A 85 -2.79 -1.76 16.82
C ARG A 85 -1.97 -2.92 17.36
#